data_AF-A0A919N052-F1
#
_entry.id   AF-A0A919N052-F1
#
_cell.length_a   1.000
_cell.length_b   1.000
_cell.length_c   1.000
_cell.angle_alpha   90.00
_cell.angle_beta   90.00
_cell.angle_gamma   90.00
#
_symmetry.space_group_name_H-M   'P 1'
#
loop_
_entity.id
_entity.type
_entity.pdbx_description
1 polymer ?
#
loop_
_entity_poly.entity_id
_entity_poly.type
_entity_poly.pdbx_seq_one_letter_code
_entity_poly.pdbx_strand_id
1 'polypeptide(L)' 'MAIGSCRSPDTNQIPTVRQWQVVATGAFAQLRPRHSGKHLDVNAWSTVNGGNIQQRTCNGANNQLWSFAAA' A
#
# COMPACT_ATOMS: atom_id res chain seq x y z
N MET A 1 -21.27 -8.18 27.45
CA MET A 1 -20.87 -8.97 26.26
C MET A 1 -21.80 -8.58 25.15
N ALA A 2 -21.32 -7.83 24.15
CA ALA A 2 -22.09 -7.50 22.96
C ALA A 2 -21.24 -7.85 21.74
N ILE A 3 -21.64 -8.93 21.09
CA ILE A 3 -21.22 -9.35 19.76
C ILE A 3 -22.02 -8.53 18.74
N GLY A 4 -21.33 -7.92 17.76
CA GLY A 4 -21.97 -7.28 16.61
C GLY A 4 -21.61 -5.81 16.43
N SER A 5 -20.72 -5.52 15.49
CA SER A 5 -20.90 -4.55 14.40
C SER A 5 -19.57 -4.26 13.70
N CYS A 6 -19.53 -4.46 12.39
CA CYS A 6 -18.58 -3.82 11.48
C CYS A 6 -18.87 -2.30 11.53
N ARG A 7 -18.40 -1.59 12.56
CA ARG A 7 -18.77 -0.19 12.75
C ARG A 7 -17.89 0.73 11.89
N SER A 8 -18.60 1.52 11.09
CA SER A 8 -18.21 2.60 10.16
C SER A 8 -17.23 3.65 10.75
N PRO A 9 -16.51 4.42 9.92
CA PRO A 9 -15.21 5.01 10.23
C PRO A 9 -15.34 6.33 10.98
N ASP A 10 -14.85 6.35 12.22
CA ASP A 10 -14.17 7.54 12.68
C ASP A 10 -12.82 7.60 11.97
N THR A 11 -12.75 8.42 10.92
CA THR A 11 -11.52 8.66 10.14
C THR A 11 -10.34 9.20 10.97
N ASN A 12 -10.53 9.38 12.29
CA ASN A 12 -9.58 9.94 13.24
C ASN A 12 -9.15 8.98 14.38
N GLN A 13 -9.52 7.69 14.37
CA GLN A 13 -9.05 6.70 15.37
C GLN A 13 -8.45 5.41 14.79
N ILE A 14 -8.49 5.22 13.47
CA ILE A 14 -7.80 4.08 12.84
C ILE A 14 -6.32 4.41 12.69
N PRO A 15 -5.39 3.64 13.28
CA PRO A 15 -3.97 3.87 13.10
C PRO A 15 -3.62 3.80 11.61
N THR A 16 -2.90 4.82 11.12
CA THR A 16 -2.56 5.00 9.69
C THR A 16 -1.67 3.88 9.14
N VAL A 17 -1.18 2.99 10.02
CA VAL A 17 -0.41 1.79 9.67
C VAL A 17 -1.15 0.82 8.75
N ARG A 18 -2.49 0.84 8.77
CA ARG A 18 -3.34 0.01 7.88
C ARG A 18 -4.02 0.80 6.77
N GLN A 19 -3.66 2.08 6.60
CA GLN A 19 -4.24 2.94 5.57
C GLN A 19 -3.23 3.18 4.46
N TRP A 20 -3.68 3.02 3.22
CA TRP A 20 -2.89 3.23 2.03
C TRP A 20 -3.55 4.27 1.14
N GLN A 21 -2.76 5.23 0.66
CA GLN A 21 -3.16 6.11 -0.42
C GLN A 21 -2.76 5.46 -1.74
N VAL A 22 -3.72 5.34 -2.66
CA VAL A 22 -3.49 4.90 -4.04
C VAL A 22 -3.38 6.16 -4.90
N VAL A 23 -2.26 6.33 -5.59
CA VAL A 23 -2.01 7.49 -6.46
C VAL A 23 -1.77 6.99 -7.89
N ALA A 24 -2.69 7.30 -8.79
CA ALA A 24 -2.57 6.92 -10.20
C ALA A 24 -1.42 7.69 -10.88
N THR A 25 -0.61 6.99 -11.68
CA THR A 25 0.49 7.52 -12.48
C THR A 25 0.34 7.10 -13.95
N GLY A 26 -0.87 7.24 -14.50
CA GLY A 26 -1.26 6.70 -15.80
C GLY A 26 -1.88 5.30 -15.68
N ALA A 27 -1.35 4.33 -16.41
CA ALA A 27 -1.84 2.94 -16.39
C ALA A 27 -1.49 2.16 -15.10
N PHE A 28 -0.64 2.73 -14.24
CA PHE A 28 -0.19 2.15 -12.98
C PHE A 28 -0.56 3.05 -11.81
N ALA A 29 -0.32 2.56 -10.59
CA ALA A 29 -0.47 3.32 -9.36
C ALA A 29 0.72 3.15 -8.42
N GLN A 30 0.94 4.15 -7.59
CA GLN A 30 1.79 4.09 -6.42
C GLN A 30 0.94 3.81 -5.18
N LEU A 31 1.41 2.88 -4.35
CA LEU A 31 0.81 2.53 -3.07
C LEU A 31 1.61 3.14 -1.94
N ARG A 32 1.02 4.13 -1.25
CA ARG A 32 1.70 4.94 -0.24
C ARG A 32 1.09 4.69 1.15
N PRO A 33 1.78 4.03 2.10
CA PRO A 33 1.30 3.91 3.47
C PRO A 33 1.18 5.30 4.09
N ARG A 34 0.01 5.62 4.65
CA ARG A 34 -0.25 6.97 5.20
C ARG A 34 0.61 7.31 6.41
N HIS A 35 1.19 6.31 7.07
CA HIS A 35 1.99 6.48 8.28
C HIS A 35 3.48 6.76 8.03
N SER A 36 4.02 6.42 6.85
CA SER A 36 5.48 6.40 6.64
C SER A 36 5.99 7.35 5.56
N GLY A 37 5.13 7.79 4.64
CA GLY A 37 5.55 8.57 3.47
C GLY A 37 6.42 7.80 2.46
N LYS A 38 6.56 6.48 2.64
CA LYS A 38 7.27 5.57 1.73
C LYS A 38 6.34 5.01 0.65
N HIS A 39 6.86 4.23 -0.28
CA HIS A 39 6.08 3.52 -1.30
C HIS A 39 6.20 1.99 -1.11
N LEU A 40 5.17 1.24 -1.52
CA LEU A 40 5.23 -0.21 -1.66
C LEU A 40 6.23 -0.57 -2.76
N ASP A 41 7.22 -1.39 -2.43
CA ASP A 41 8.41 -1.65 -3.23
C ASP A 41 8.70 -3.15 -3.26
N VAL A 42 9.05 -3.68 -4.43
CA VAL A 42 9.64 -5.03 -4.55
C VAL A 42 11.14 -4.92 -4.27
N ASN A 43 11.60 -5.54 -3.20
CA ASN A 43 12.99 -5.41 -2.76
C ASN A 43 13.97 -5.86 -3.83
N ALA A 44 14.96 -5.03 -4.13
CA ALA A 44 16.01 -5.29 -5.10
C ALA A 44 15.48 -5.74 -6.47
N TRP A 45 14.26 -5.33 -6.86
CA TRP A 45 13.63 -5.72 -8.13
C TRP A 45 13.45 -7.23 -8.30
N SER A 46 13.28 -7.94 -7.19
CA SER A 46 13.19 -9.40 -7.18
C SER A 46 12.04 -9.91 -8.06
N THR A 47 12.36 -10.81 -8.99
CA THR A 47 11.37 -11.55 -9.81
C THR A 47 11.22 -13.01 -9.36
N VAL A 48 11.92 -13.41 -8.30
CA VAL A 48 11.84 -14.78 -7.77
C VAL A 48 10.67 -14.92 -6.80
N ASN A 49 10.10 -16.13 -6.74
CA ASN A 49 9.04 -16.46 -5.80
C ASN A 49 9.51 -16.22 -4.36
N GLY A 50 8.65 -15.59 -3.54
CA GLY A 50 8.99 -15.21 -2.18
C GLY A 50 9.84 -13.93 -2.05
N GLY A 51 10.04 -13.19 -3.15
CA GLY A 51 10.66 -11.87 -3.12
C GLY A 51 9.97 -10.94 -2.11
N ASN A 52 10.77 -10.24 -1.29
CA ASN A 52 10.25 -9.40 -0.21
C ASN A 52 9.53 -8.16 -0.77
N ILE A 53 8.33 -7.90 -0.25
CA ILE A 53 7.61 -6.64 -0.47
C ILE A 53 7.84 -5.74 0.74
N GLN A 54 8.33 -4.53 0.51
CA GLN A 54 8.76 -3.62 1.57
C GLN A 54 8.20 -2.21 1.39
N GLN A 55 8.42 -1.38 2.42
CA GLN A 55 8.24 0.06 2.31
C GLN A 55 9.60 0.71 2.09
N ARG A 56 9.81 1.31 0.91
CA ARG A 56 11.07 1.99 0.57
C ARG A 56 10.82 3.45 0.26
N THR A 57 11.85 4.27 0.46
CA THR A 57 11.85 5.67 0.02
C THR A 57 11.43 5.74 -1.44
N CYS A 58 10.50 6.64 -1.75
CA CYS A 58 10.06 6.88 -3.11
C CYS A 58 11.25 7.31 -3.98
N ASN A 59 11.46 6.62 -5.09
CA ASN A 59 12.44 6.99 -6.10
C ASN A 59 11.86 6.96 -7.53
N GLY A 60 10.54 6.71 -7.67
CA GLY A 60 9.86 6.68 -8.97
C GLY A 60 10.17 5.44 -9.82
N ALA A 61 10.89 4.46 -9.28
CA ALA A 61 11.27 3.26 -10.00
C ALA A 61 10.07 2.32 -10.29
N ASN A 62 10.17 1.51 -11.34
CA ASN A 62 9.07 0.62 -11.75
C ASN A 62 8.77 -0.48 -10.70
N ASN A 63 9.74 -0.88 -9.86
CA ASN A 63 9.47 -1.78 -8.73
C ASN A 63 8.61 -1.14 -7.61
N GLN A 64 8.19 0.12 -7.78
CA GLN A 64 7.25 0.85 -6.92
C GLN A 64 5.93 1.18 -7.62
N LEU A 65 5.70 0.65 -8.84
CA LEU A 65 4.49 0.83 -9.63
C LEU A 65 3.70 -0.49 -9.68
N TRP A 66 2.39 -0.37 -9.48
CA TRP A 66 1.49 -1.52 -9.37
C TRP A 66 0.32 -1.35 -10.33
N SER A 67 -0.04 -2.43 -11.03
CA SER A 67 -1.33 -2.56 -11.70
C SER A 67 -2.28 -3.35 -10.80
N PHE A 68 -3.57 -3.02 -10.88
CA PHE A 68 -4.61 -3.79 -10.20
C PHE A 68 -5.31 -4.67 -11.23
N ALA A 69 -5.42 -5.95 -10.94
CA ALA A 69 -6.34 -6.82 -11.66
C ALA A 69 -7.76 -6.54 -11.16
N ALA A 70 -8.74 -6.59 -12.07
CA ALA A 70 -10.12 -6.70 -11.67
C ALA A 70 -10.33 -8.02 -10.90
N ALA A 71 -11.26 -7.99 -9.93
CA ALA A 71 -11.63 -9.16 -9.14
C ALA A 71 -12.57 -10.09 -9.93
#